data_AF-A0A6D2WTV1-F1
#
_entry.id   AF-A0A6D2WTV1-F1
#
_cell.length_a   1.000
_cell.length_b   1.000
_cell.length_c   1.000
_cell.angle_alpha   90.00
_cell.angle_beta   90.00
_cell.angle_gamma   90.00
#
_symmetry.space_group_name_H-M   'P 1'
#
loop_
_entity.id
_entity.type
_entity.pdbx_description
1 polymer ?
#
loop_
_entity_poly.entity_id
_entity_poly.type
_entity_poly.pdbx_seq_one_letter_code
_entity_poly.pdbx_strand_id
1 'polypeptide(L)'
;MEGDFSVCRNCKRHVVSANFTLHEAYCLRFLVLCPECEEPVPKETTEEHCKVEHQQVGCTMCQQSMQKSSLEFHKANECQERPVECKFCKLDMQLSKLELHESYCGSRTELCQGCGQFIMHRMLAQHRDVCRSEQAQLGKETSPDPGKCLSITVAAALSAHLWP
;
A
#
# COMPACT_ATOMS: atom_id res chain seq x y z
N MET A 1 2.03 -54.90 22.55
CA MET A 1 0.96 -54.47 23.47
C MET A 1 0.65 -53.03 23.10
N GLU A 2 -0.45 -52.80 22.38
CA GLU A 2 -0.95 -51.44 22.16
C GLU A 2 -1.61 -50.98 23.47
N GLY A 3 -1.19 -49.84 23.99
CA GLY A 3 -1.79 -49.25 25.18
C GLY A 3 -3.06 -48.52 24.80
N ASP A 4 -4.14 -48.71 25.55
CA ASP A 4 -5.37 -47.93 25.35
C ASP A 4 -5.11 -46.45 25.63
N PHE A 5 -5.65 -45.57 24.78
CA PHE A 5 -5.57 -44.12 24.92
C PHE A 5 -6.96 -43.50 25.11
N SER A 6 -7.02 -42.45 25.92
CA SER A 6 -8.19 -41.61 26.14
C SER A 6 -7.86 -40.16 25.80
N VAL A 7 -8.82 -39.41 25.25
CA VAL A 7 -8.62 -37.99 24.88
C VAL A 7 -9.04 -37.09 26.02
N CYS A 8 -8.13 -36.20 26.46
CA CYS A 8 -8.44 -35.23 27.51
C CYS A 8 -9.42 -34.17 26.99
N ARG A 9 -10.50 -33.91 27.72
CA ARG A 9 -11.50 -32.91 27.33
C ARG A 9 -10.98 -31.47 27.43
N ASN A 10 -9.99 -31.21 28.29
CA ASN A 10 -9.38 -29.89 28.45
C ASN A 10 -8.31 -29.65 27.36
N CYS A 11 -7.15 -30.31 27.44
CA CYS A 11 -6.03 -30.05 26.52
C CYS A 11 -6.13 -30.72 25.15
N LYS A 12 -7.18 -31.52 24.89
CA LYS A 12 -7.42 -32.27 23.65
C LYS A 12 -6.34 -33.28 23.25
N ARG A 13 -5.36 -33.55 24.12
CA ARG A 13 -4.28 -34.54 23.87
C ARG A 13 -4.75 -35.97 24.12
N HIS A 14 -4.15 -36.90 23.38
CA HIS A 14 -4.26 -38.34 23.64
C HIS A 14 -3.36 -38.71 24.82
N VAL A 15 -3.92 -39.39 25.80
CA VAL A 15 -3.23 -39.78 27.04
C VAL A 15 -3.48 -41.26 27.27
N VAL A 16 -2.44 -42.00 27.65
CA VAL A 16 -2.57 -43.42 27.99
C VAL A 16 -3.60 -43.60 29.10
N SER A 17 -4.57 -44.49 28.91
CA SER A 17 -5.71 -44.69 29.81
C SER A 17 -5.30 -44.96 31.26
N ALA A 18 -4.18 -45.68 31.47
CA ALA A 18 -3.62 -45.93 32.80
C ALA A 18 -3.24 -44.65 33.58
N ASN A 19 -2.84 -43.59 32.88
CA ASN A 19 -2.41 -42.32 33.48
C ASN A 19 -3.48 -41.21 33.36
N PHE A 20 -4.65 -41.52 32.79
CA PHE A 20 -5.65 -40.52 32.41
C PHE A 20 -6.16 -39.72 33.62
N THR A 21 -6.51 -40.38 34.73
CA THR A 21 -7.03 -39.70 35.93
C THR A 21 -6.03 -38.70 36.51
N LEU A 22 -4.74 -39.08 36.58
CA LEU A 22 -3.68 -38.19 37.06
C LEU A 22 -3.49 -37.00 36.11
N HIS A 23 -3.44 -37.28 34.80
CA HIS A 23 -3.35 -36.24 33.79
C HIS A 23 -4.54 -35.29 33.86
N GLU A 24 -5.77 -35.78 33.96
CA GLU A 24 -6.98 -34.97 33.98
C GLU A 24 -6.99 -34.02 35.17
N ALA A 25 -6.67 -34.52 36.37
CA ALA A 25 -6.54 -33.70 37.57
C ALA A 25 -5.47 -32.61 37.42
N TYR A 26 -4.30 -32.95 36.87
CA TYR A 26 -3.23 -31.97 36.60
C TYR A 26 -3.64 -30.95 35.54
N CYS A 27 -4.13 -31.42 34.41
CA CYS A 27 -4.49 -30.64 33.25
C CYS A 27 -5.60 -29.63 33.58
N LEU A 28 -6.66 -30.04 34.28
CA LEU A 28 -7.73 -29.13 34.71
C LEU A 28 -7.24 -28.08 35.72
N ARG A 29 -6.29 -28.46 36.58
CA ARG A 29 -5.77 -27.57 37.61
C ARG A 29 -4.81 -26.53 37.03
N PHE A 30 -3.86 -26.95 36.19
CA PHE A 30 -2.70 -26.15 35.81
C PHE A 30 -2.69 -25.67 34.37
N LEU A 31 -3.44 -26.28 33.46
CA LEU A 31 -3.43 -25.91 32.04
C LEU A 31 -4.74 -25.22 31.64
N VAL A 32 -4.64 -24.30 30.69
CA VAL A 32 -5.75 -23.65 30.00
C VAL A 32 -5.45 -23.63 28.50
N LEU A 33 -6.48 -23.68 27.66
CA LEU A 33 -6.30 -23.46 26.22
C LEU A 33 -6.16 -21.97 25.94
N CYS A 34 -5.14 -21.58 25.18
CA CYS A 34 -4.99 -20.21 24.71
C CYS A 34 -6.17 -19.83 23.81
N PRO A 35 -6.82 -18.67 24.01
CA PRO A 35 -7.96 -18.27 23.17
C PRO A 35 -7.60 -17.96 21.72
N GLU A 36 -6.33 -17.70 21.42
CA GLU A 36 -5.87 -17.30 20.08
C GLU A 36 -5.39 -18.49 19.23
N CYS A 37 -4.73 -19.48 19.84
CA CYS A 37 -4.16 -20.64 19.13
C CYS A 37 -4.67 -22.00 19.61
N GLU A 38 -5.53 -22.03 20.64
CA GLU A 38 -6.07 -23.24 21.26
C GLU A 38 -5.02 -24.21 21.83
N GLU A 39 -3.77 -23.76 22.00
CA GLU A 39 -2.72 -24.59 22.59
C GLU A 39 -2.87 -24.70 24.11
N PRO A 40 -2.58 -25.86 24.73
CA PRO A 40 -2.57 -26.00 26.18
C PRO A 40 -1.34 -25.32 26.79
N VAL A 41 -1.56 -24.25 27.54
CA VAL A 41 -0.53 -23.43 28.19
C VAL A 41 -0.73 -23.47 29.72
N PRO A 42 0.35 -23.44 30.54
CA PRO A 42 0.21 -23.28 31.98
C PRO A 42 -0.52 -21.98 32.33
N LYS A 43 -1.50 -22.07 33.23
CA LYS A 43 -2.36 -20.95 33.63
C LYS A 43 -1.53 -19.74 34.07
N GLU A 44 -0.49 -19.96 34.84
CA GLU A 44 0.44 -18.94 35.35
C GLU A 44 1.21 -18.18 34.25
N THR A 45 1.46 -18.80 33.09
CA THR A 45 2.23 -18.19 31.99
C THR A 45 1.36 -17.83 30.78
N THR A 46 0.04 -17.99 30.86
CA THR A 46 -0.87 -17.74 29.71
C THR A 46 -0.74 -16.31 29.19
N GLU A 47 -0.66 -15.34 30.10
CA GLU A 47 -0.52 -13.93 29.71
C GLU A 47 0.82 -13.66 28.99
N GLU A 48 1.91 -14.23 29.49
CA GLU A 48 3.23 -14.09 28.86
C GLU A 48 3.26 -14.75 27.48
N HIS A 49 2.70 -15.97 27.36
CA HIS A 49 2.54 -16.64 26.07
C HIS A 49 1.78 -15.75 25.07
N CYS A 50 0.66 -15.16 25.46
CA CYS A 50 -0.09 -14.26 24.59
C CYS A 50 0.70 -12.99 24.22
N LYS A 51 1.50 -12.44 25.15
CA LYS A 51 2.34 -11.26 24.90
C LYS A 51 3.47 -11.53 23.92
N VAL A 52 4.01 -12.75 23.89
CA VAL A 52 5.13 -13.12 23.01
C VAL A 52 4.60 -13.62 21.66
N GLU A 53 3.67 -14.57 21.66
CA GLU A 53 3.22 -15.27 20.46
C GLU A 53 2.05 -14.56 19.75
N HIS A 54 1.23 -13.82 20.49
CA HIS A 54 -0.02 -13.23 19.97
C HIS A 54 -0.06 -11.71 20.14
N GLN A 55 1.11 -11.07 20.26
CA GLN A 55 1.21 -9.64 20.45
C GLN A 55 0.46 -8.88 19.34
N GLN A 56 -0.57 -8.14 19.73
CA GLN A 56 -1.28 -7.22 18.83
C GLN A 56 -0.55 -5.89 18.75
N VAL A 57 -0.36 -5.40 17.53
CA VAL A 57 0.28 -4.11 17.24
C VAL A 57 -0.51 -3.37 16.17
N GLY A 58 -0.54 -2.04 16.28
CA GLY A 58 -1.19 -1.17 15.30
C GLY A 58 -0.27 -0.86 14.12
N CYS A 59 -0.82 -0.88 12.90
CA CYS A 59 -0.15 -0.32 11.74
C CYS A 59 -0.09 1.21 11.86
N THR A 60 1.09 1.81 11.71
CA THR A 60 1.26 3.26 11.85
C THR A 60 0.54 4.05 10.76
N MET A 61 0.32 3.45 9.58
CA MET A 61 -0.26 4.15 8.43
C MET A 61 -1.80 4.07 8.39
N CYS A 62 -2.38 2.91 8.69
CA CYS A 62 -3.84 2.70 8.65
C CYS A 62 -4.50 2.47 10.01
N GLN A 63 -3.72 2.44 11.10
CA GLN A 63 -4.16 2.23 12.48
C GLN A 63 -4.91 0.92 12.76
N GLN A 64 -4.95 -0.01 11.80
CA GLN A 64 -5.52 -1.35 12.02
C GLN A 64 -4.64 -2.15 12.99
N SER A 65 -5.29 -2.90 13.89
CA SER A 65 -4.62 -3.84 14.80
C SER A 65 -4.43 -5.20 14.13
N MET A 66 -3.25 -5.78 14.29
CA MET A 66 -2.92 -7.11 13.78
C MET A 66 -1.82 -7.76 14.63
N GLN A 67 -1.61 -9.06 14.45
CA GLN A 67 -0.47 -9.73 15.07
C GLN A 67 0.86 -9.14 14.57
N LYS A 68 1.81 -8.99 15.49
CA LYS A 68 3.15 -8.45 15.19
C LYS A 68 3.89 -9.21 14.11
N SER A 69 3.73 -10.53 14.05
CA SER A 69 4.29 -11.39 13.00
C SER A 69 3.78 -11.02 11.60
N SER A 70 2.54 -10.52 11.49
CA SER A 70 1.91 -10.12 10.22
C SER A 70 2.20 -8.66 9.83
N LEU A 71 2.60 -7.81 10.77
CA LEU A 71 2.71 -6.36 10.56
C LEU A 71 3.57 -5.97 9.36
N GLU A 72 4.74 -6.60 9.18
CA GLU A 72 5.64 -6.26 8.07
C GLU A 72 5.07 -6.71 6.72
N PHE A 73 4.43 -7.88 6.67
CA PHE A 73 3.73 -8.34 5.46
C PHE A 73 2.58 -7.41 5.09
N HIS A 74 1.76 -7.02 6.08
CA HIS A 74 0.67 -6.07 5.90
C HIS A 74 1.19 -4.73 5.35
N LYS A 75 2.21 -4.14 5.99
CA LYS A 75 2.82 -2.87 5.54
C LYS A 75 3.27 -2.96 4.09
N ALA A 76 3.90 -4.06 3.69
CA ALA A 76 4.48 -4.22 2.36
C ALA A 76 3.47 -4.57 1.25
N ASN A 77 2.35 -5.23 1.58
CA ASN A 77 1.46 -5.80 0.56
C ASN A 77 0.00 -5.34 0.67
N GLU A 78 -0.53 -5.20 1.88
CA GLU A 78 -1.98 -5.05 2.10
C GLU A 78 -2.40 -3.63 2.45
N CYS A 79 -1.51 -2.87 3.10
CA CYS A 79 -1.83 -1.56 3.64
C CYS A 79 -2.19 -0.55 2.53
N GLN A 80 -3.46 -0.18 2.44
CA GLN A 80 -3.97 0.81 1.47
C GLN A 80 -3.52 2.25 1.77
N GLU A 81 -3.06 2.50 2.99
CA GLU A 81 -2.51 3.79 3.38
C GLU A 81 -0.98 3.83 3.21
N ARG A 82 -0.36 2.78 2.65
CA ARG A 82 1.07 2.77 2.32
C ARG A 82 1.37 3.89 1.30
N PRO A 83 2.44 4.68 1.51
CA PRO A 83 2.93 5.63 0.51
C PRO A 83 3.48 4.93 -0.74
N VAL A 84 3.09 5.41 -1.92
CA VAL A 84 3.51 4.94 -3.23
C VAL A 84 3.77 6.15 -4.12
N GLU A 85 4.86 6.12 -4.88
CA GLU A 85 5.25 7.20 -5.78
C GLU A 85 4.29 7.32 -6.97
N CYS A 86 3.78 8.53 -7.25
CA CYS A 86 3.09 8.83 -8.49
C CYS A 86 4.05 8.81 -9.69
N LYS A 87 3.70 8.06 -10.74
CA LYS A 87 4.57 7.93 -11.92
C LYS A 87 4.83 9.24 -12.68
N PHE A 88 3.94 10.23 -12.55
CA PHE A 88 4.02 11.51 -13.25
C PHE A 88 4.73 12.60 -12.43
N CYS A 89 4.33 12.85 -11.19
CA CYS A 89 4.89 13.95 -10.38
C CYS A 89 5.98 13.53 -9.39
N LYS A 90 6.24 12.22 -9.22
CA LYS A 90 7.28 11.69 -8.33
C LYS A 90 7.08 12.01 -6.84
N LEU A 91 5.84 12.34 -6.46
CA LEU A 91 5.46 12.56 -5.07
C LEU A 91 4.82 11.29 -4.50
N ASP A 92 5.08 11.05 -3.22
CA ASP A 92 4.48 9.96 -2.47
C ASP A 92 3.01 10.26 -2.17
N MET A 93 2.15 9.30 -2.52
CA MET A 93 0.71 9.35 -2.33
C MET A 93 0.24 8.08 -1.63
N GLN A 94 -0.87 8.15 -0.90
CA GLN A 94 -1.50 6.94 -0.35
C GLN A 94 -1.99 6.04 -1.49
N LEU A 95 -1.72 4.74 -1.39
CA LEU A 95 -2.14 3.76 -2.40
C LEU A 95 -3.65 3.86 -2.70
N SER A 96 -4.49 4.04 -1.67
CA SER A 96 -5.94 4.21 -1.78
C SER A 96 -6.38 5.38 -2.67
N LYS A 97 -5.53 6.38 -2.85
CA LYS A 97 -5.81 7.61 -3.63
C LYS A 97 -4.96 7.73 -4.89
N LEU A 98 -4.06 6.78 -5.13
CA LEU A 98 -3.07 6.86 -6.20
C LEU A 98 -3.74 6.89 -7.58
N GLU A 99 -4.72 6.01 -7.84
CA GLU A 99 -5.40 5.95 -9.13
C GLU A 99 -6.10 7.27 -9.49
N LEU A 100 -6.85 7.82 -8.53
CA LEU A 100 -7.53 9.12 -8.69
C LEU A 100 -6.50 10.22 -8.97
N HIS A 101 -5.41 10.26 -8.19
CA HIS A 101 -4.35 11.22 -8.38
C HIS A 101 -3.68 11.09 -9.75
N GLU A 102 -3.32 9.87 -10.18
CA GLU A 102 -2.67 9.62 -11.47
C GLU A 102 -3.55 10.02 -12.66
N SER A 103 -4.87 9.81 -12.57
CA SER A 103 -5.81 10.22 -13.61
C SER A 103 -5.79 11.75 -13.82
N TYR A 104 -5.79 12.51 -12.73
CA TYR A 104 -5.69 13.97 -12.76
C TYR A 104 -4.29 14.44 -13.14
N CYS A 105 -3.26 13.93 -12.45
CA CYS A 105 -1.88 14.33 -12.65
C CYS A 105 -1.40 14.04 -14.08
N GLY A 106 -1.79 12.92 -14.66
CA GLY A 106 -1.46 12.55 -16.04
C GLY A 106 -2.23 13.32 -17.10
N SER A 107 -3.41 13.88 -16.78
CA SER A 107 -4.22 14.68 -17.71
C SER A 107 -3.85 16.17 -17.73
N ARG A 108 -3.10 16.65 -16.74
CA ARG A 108 -2.52 18.00 -16.75
C ARG A 108 -1.71 18.21 -18.02
N THR A 109 -1.90 19.35 -18.67
CA THR A 109 -1.15 19.72 -19.87
C THR A 109 0.03 20.63 -19.54
N GLU A 110 1.12 20.45 -20.27
CA GLU A 110 2.30 21.30 -20.23
C GLU A 110 2.62 21.82 -21.63
N LEU A 111 3.17 23.03 -21.70
CA LEU A 111 3.59 23.63 -22.96
C LEU A 111 4.89 22.95 -23.42
N CYS A 112 4.86 22.35 -24.60
CA CYS A 112 6.07 21.89 -25.26
C CYS A 112 6.89 23.09 -25.74
N GLN A 113 8.09 23.27 -25.19
CA GLN A 113 9.01 24.35 -25.60
C GLN A 113 9.48 24.24 -27.05
N GLY A 114 9.36 23.05 -27.65
CA GLY A 114 9.83 22.78 -29.01
C GLY A 114 8.83 23.15 -30.11
N CYS A 115 7.55 22.86 -29.92
CA CYS A 115 6.49 23.12 -30.91
C CYS A 115 5.38 24.06 -30.41
N GLY A 116 5.45 24.52 -29.16
CA GLY A 116 4.44 25.40 -28.56
C GLY A 116 3.08 24.76 -28.30
N GLN A 117 2.93 23.45 -28.47
CA GLN A 117 1.67 22.74 -28.23
C GLN A 117 1.50 22.37 -26.76
N PHE A 118 0.26 22.41 -26.27
CA PHE A 118 -0.09 21.89 -24.95
C PHE A 118 -0.26 20.37 -25.02
N ILE A 119 0.58 19.65 -24.29
CA ILE A 119 0.65 18.19 -24.32
C ILE A 119 0.35 17.66 -22.93
N MET A 120 -0.51 16.64 -22.83
CA MET A 120 -0.79 15.97 -21.56
C MET A 120 0.47 15.35 -20.97
N HIS A 121 0.65 15.43 -19.66
CA HIS A 121 1.84 14.93 -18.95
C HIS A 121 2.09 13.45 -19.28
N ARG A 122 1.04 12.63 -19.30
CA ARG A 122 1.14 11.21 -19.68
C ARG A 122 1.66 10.95 -21.10
N MET A 123 1.57 11.94 -21.98
CA MET A 123 2.00 11.88 -23.38
C MET A 123 3.33 12.62 -23.63
N LEU A 124 3.88 13.35 -22.65
CA LEU A 124 5.06 14.19 -22.86
C LEU A 124 6.29 13.40 -23.32
N ALA A 125 6.53 12.21 -22.74
CA ALA A 125 7.65 11.37 -23.14
C ALA A 125 7.57 10.99 -24.63
N GLN A 126 6.44 10.41 -25.05
CA GLN A 126 6.19 10.04 -26.44
C GLN A 126 6.23 11.25 -27.39
N HIS A 127 5.63 12.37 -26.97
CA HIS A 127 5.64 13.59 -27.76
C HIS A 127 7.06 14.11 -27.99
N ARG A 128 7.94 14.07 -26.98
CA ARG A 128 9.33 14.56 -27.11
C ARG A 128 10.10 13.81 -28.19
N ASP A 129 9.85 12.52 -28.37
CA ASP A 129 10.51 11.69 -29.39
C ASP A 129 10.11 12.13 -30.81
N VAL A 130 8.81 12.34 -31.03
CA VAL A 130 8.27 12.77 -32.34
C VAL A 130 8.57 14.25 -32.60
N CYS A 131 8.35 15.12 -31.62
CA CYS A 131 8.56 16.56 -31.74
C CYS A 131 10.01 16.91 -32.09
N ARG A 132 10.98 16.17 -31.54
CA ARG A 132 12.39 16.31 -31.92
C ARG A 132 12.63 15.95 -33.39
N SER A 133 11.99 14.89 -33.88
CA SER A 133 12.12 14.46 -35.28
C SER A 133 11.48 15.45 -36.25
N GLU A 134 10.36 16.07 -35.89
CA GLU A 134 9.69 17.10 -36.71
C GLU A 134 10.50 18.40 -36.74
N GLN A 135 11.07 18.82 -35.60
CA GLN A 135 11.99 19.98 -35.56
C GLN A 135 13.25 19.77 -36.39
N ALA A 136 13.78 18.54 -36.43
CA ALA A 136 14.95 18.20 -37.24
C ALA A 136 14.66 18.24 -38.76
N GLN A 137 13.40 18.09 -39.16
CA GLN A 137 12.96 18.18 -40.57
C GLN A 137 12.67 19.63 -40.98
N LEU A 138 12.01 20.42 -40.11
CA LEU A 138 11.79 21.86 -40.32
C LEU A 138 13.09 22.68 -40.36
N GLY A 139 14.18 22.21 -39.75
CA GLY A 139 15.50 22.82 -39.87
C GLY A 139 16.17 22.71 -41.25
N LYS A 140 15.55 22.03 -42.24
CA LYS A 140 16.07 21.90 -43.61
C LYS A 140 15.24 22.61 -44.68
N GLU A 141 14.07 23.14 -44.35
CA GLU A 141 13.19 23.78 -45.33
C GLU A 141 13.04 25.27 -44.99
N THR A 142 13.85 26.07 -45.71
CA THR A 142 13.67 27.48 -46.06
C THR A 142 13.29 28.45 -44.94
N SER A 143 14.21 29.36 -44.62
CA SER A 143 13.92 30.70 -44.12
C SER A 143 12.88 31.41 -45.01
N PRO A 144 11.81 31.97 -44.44
CA PRO A 144 11.16 33.15 -44.98
C PRO A 144 11.39 34.34 -44.03
N ASP A 145 12.00 35.36 -44.61
CA ASP A 145 12.03 36.79 -44.29
C ASP A 145 11.12 37.29 -43.12
N PRO A 146 11.67 38.04 -42.13
CA PRO A 146 10.90 38.57 -41.02
C PRO A 146 10.11 39.82 -41.46
N GLY A 147 8.84 39.65 -41.81
CA GLY A 147 8.02 40.78 -42.23
C GLY A 147 6.52 40.53 -42.18
N LYS A 148 5.90 40.68 -40.98
CA LYS A 148 4.66 41.44 -40.69
C LYS A 148 4.06 41.04 -39.34
N CYS A 149 4.17 41.94 -38.37
CA CYS A 149 3.39 41.92 -37.13
C CYS A 149 1.96 42.37 -37.45
N LEU A 150 0.98 41.47 -37.38
CA LEU A 150 -0.43 41.85 -37.27
C LEU A 150 -0.79 41.86 -35.78
N SER A 151 -0.85 43.07 -35.23
CA SER A 151 -1.33 43.39 -33.90
C SER A 151 -2.82 43.03 -33.79
N ILE A 152 -3.14 42.04 -32.97
CA ILE A 152 -4.51 41.85 -32.47
C ILE A 152 -4.44 42.02 -30.95
N THR A 153 -4.87 43.20 -30.52
CA THR A 153 -5.15 43.52 -29.12
C THR A 153 -6.43 42.79 -28.72
N VAL A 154 -6.39 41.96 -27.69
CA VAL A 154 -7.61 41.57 -26.97
C VAL A 154 -7.37 41.77 -25.48
N ALA A 155 -8.16 42.67 -24.92
CA ALA A 155 -8.15 43.03 -23.51
C ALA A 155 -8.96 42.03 -22.67
N ALA A 156 -8.45 41.84 -21.44
CA ALA A 156 -9.14 41.56 -20.18
C ALA A 156 -10.05 40.33 -20.04
N ALA A 157 -9.74 39.49 -19.04
CA ALA A 157 -10.50 39.48 -17.79
C ALA A 157 -9.73 38.69 -16.71
N LEU A 158 -9.34 39.39 -15.64
CA LEU A 158 -8.91 38.80 -14.39
C LEU A 158 -10.14 38.30 -13.64
N SER A 159 -10.19 37.01 -13.34
CA SER A 159 -11.01 36.48 -12.26
C SER A 159 -10.17 35.53 -11.43
N ALA A 160 -9.83 36.01 -10.25
CA ALA A 160 -9.26 35.23 -9.16
C ALA A 160 -10.28 34.19 -8.71
N HIS A 161 -9.86 32.94 -8.53
CA HIS A 161 -10.50 32.05 -7.56
C HIS A 161 -9.44 31.24 -6.83
N LEU A 162 -9.36 31.55 -5.54
CA LEU A 162 -8.83 30.74 -4.45
C LEU A 162 -9.26 29.28 -4.60
N TRP A 163 -8.33 28.36 -4.38
CA TRP A 163 -8.66 26.97 -4.09
C TRP A 163 -8.08 26.62 -2.70
N PRO A 164 -8.85 25.94 -1.83
CA PRO A 164 -8.39 25.47 -0.51
C PRO A 164 -7.44 24.27 -0.58
#